data_AF-A0A1C5IPZ3-F1
#
_entry.id   AF-A0A1C5IPZ3-F1
#
_cell.length_a   1.000
_cell.length_b   1.000
_cell.length_c   1.000
_cell.angle_alpha   90.00
_cell.angle_beta   90.00
_cell.angle_gamma   90.00
#
_symmetry.space_group_name_H-M   'P 1'
#
loop_
_entity.id
_entity.type
_entity.pdbx_description
1 polymer ?
#
loop_
_entity_poly.entity_id
_entity_poly.type
_entity_poly.pdbx_seq_one_letter_code
_entity_poly.pdbx_strand_id
1 'polypeptide(L)'
;MFAQILRRHGNYQDCVTDVEAAWVAFAEFLQLDIDGLDPTPDSDADGFIIQWGRRSWSDNRLVLAFTRQLAIADVGAHVDPYRQPELWQLDLAMAFDDEDDLVGLDRLDVQDTGFKFAPTGPLRAAALSATWAETQRHGPIRAAWIATPASSGLSFECVC
;
A
#
# COMPACT_ATOMS: atom_id res chain seq x y z
N MET A 1 2.33 10.95 -9.70
CA MET A 1 0.89 11.22 -9.47
C MET A 1 0.52 11.11 -7.99
N PHE A 2 0.75 9.96 -7.33
CA PHE A 2 0.38 9.79 -5.91
C PHE A 2 0.95 10.85 -4.96
N ALA A 3 2.23 11.21 -5.08
CA ALA A 3 2.84 12.29 -4.28
C ALA A 3 2.17 13.67 -4.44
N GLN A 4 1.44 13.92 -5.53
CA GLN A 4 0.62 15.14 -5.66
C GLN A 4 -0.70 15.00 -4.89
N ILE A 5 -1.31 13.81 -4.92
CA ILE A 5 -2.54 13.51 -4.18
C ILE A 5 -2.28 13.60 -2.68
N LEU A 6 -1.21 12.96 -2.17
CA LEU A 6 -0.78 13.07 -0.77
C LEU A 6 -0.70 14.53 -0.29
N ARG A 7 -0.09 15.40 -1.11
CA ARG A 7 0.06 16.83 -0.79
C ARG A 7 -1.28 17.57 -0.71
N ARG A 8 -2.27 17.21 -1.52
CA ARG A 8 -3.62 17.79 -1.42
C ARG A 8 -4.32 17.39 -0.12
N HIS A 9 -3.97 16.24 0.44
CA HIS A 9 -4.42 15.76 1.75
C HIS A 9 -3.46 16.16 2.88
N GLY A 10 -2.58 17.14 2.66
CA GLY A 10 -1.71 17.70 3.70
C GLY A 10 -0.48 16.87 4.06
N ASN A 11 -0.21 15.77 3.38
CA ASN A 11 0.94 14.89 3.63
C ASN A 11 2.01 15.00 2.54
N TYR A 12 3.26 14.73 2.91
CA TYR A 12 4.38 14.63 1.98
C TYR A 12 4.95 13.22 2.02
N GLN A 13 5.46 12.73 0.89
CA GLN A 13 5.95 11.35 0.78
C GLN A 13 7.08 11.00 1.76
N ASP A 14 7.91 11.99 2.09
CA ASP A 14 9.06 11.93 2.99
C ASP A 14 8.74 12.44 4.41
N CYS A 15 7.50 12.90 4.64
CA CYS A 15 7.04 13.44 5.90
C CYS A 15 5.52 13.28 6.01
N VAL A 16 5.06 12.04 6.17
CA VAL A 16 3.67 11.76 6.54
C VAL A 16 3.48 12.07 8.02
N THR A 17 2.51 12.93 8.34
CA THR A 17 2.18 13.31 9.72
C THR A 17 0.81 12.82 10.15
N ASP A 18 -0.06 12.48 9.20
CA ASP A 18 -1.42 12.00 9.43
C ASP A 18 -1.66 10.76 8.57
N VAL A 19 -1.64 9.59 9.21
CA VAL A 19 -1.80 8.28 8.55
C VAL A 19 -3.20 8.11 7.99
N GLU A 20 -4.23 8.67 8.64
CA GLU A 20 -5.61 8.61 8.15
C GLU A 20 -5.78 9.46 6.89
N ALA A 21 -5.24 10.68 6.86
CA ALA A 21 -5.23 11.50 5.66
C ALA A 21 -4.39 10.88 4.53
N ALA A 22 -3.27 10.21 4.85
CA ALA A 22 -2.49 9.45 3.87
C ALA A 22 -3.28 8.27 3.29
N TRP A 23 -4.09 7.60 4.11
CA TRP A 23 -4.99 6.53 3.67
C TRP A 23 -6.07 7.06 2.72
N VAL A 24 -6.69 8.21 3.02
CA VAL A 24 -7.68 8.83 2.12
C VAL A 24 -7.04 9.19 0.77
N ALA A 25 -5.83 9.75 0.79
CA ALA A 25 -5.07 10.02 -0.43
C ALA A 25 -4.75 8.74 -1.21
N PHE A 26 -4.40 7.66 -0.52
CA PHE A 26 -4.11 6.36 -1.13
C PHE A 26 -5.37 5.72 -1.73
N ALA A 27 -6.49 5.79 -1.03
CA ALA A 27 -7.80 5.37 -1.52
C ALA A 27 -8.20 6.13 -2.79
N GLU A 28 -7.96 7.44 -2.85
CA GLU A 28 -8.18 8.24 -4.07
C GLU A 28 -7.24 7.81 -5.20
N PHE A 29 -5.95 7.63 -4.91
CA PHE A 29 -4.97 7.18 -5.89
C PHE A 29 -5.32 5.81 -6.47
N LEU A 30 -5.81 4.90 -5.64
CA LEU A 30 -6.25 3.58 -6.06
C LEU A 30 -7.48 3.62 -6.98
N GLN A 31 -8.24 4.70 -7.05
CA GLN A 31 -9.36 4.83 -8.00
C GLN A 31 -8.92 5.23 -9.40
N LEU A 32 -7.63 5.50 -9.61
CA LEU A 32 -7.13 5.92 -10.92
C LEU A 32 -6.84 4.70 -11.79
N ASP A 33 -7.46 4.69 -12.97
CA ASP A 33 -7.16 3.72 -14.01
C ASP A 33 -5.72 3.91 -14.51
N ILE A 34 -5.04 2.80 -14.78
CA ILE A 34 -3.67 2.76 -15.27
C ILE A 34 -3.68 2.01 -16.60
N ASP A 35 -3.14 2.64 -17.64
CA ASP A 35 -2.96 2.00 -18.94
C ASP A 35 -1.76 1.04 -18.92
N GLY A 36 -1.79 0.03 -19.79
CA GLY A 36 -0.65 -0.90 -19.98
C GLY A 36 -0.59 -2.05 -18.96
N LEU A 37 -1.62 -2.23 -18.15
CA LEU A 37 -1.77 -3.41 -17.30
C LEU A 37 -2.01 -4.68 -18.12
N ASP A 38 -1.69 -5.84 -17.53
CA ASP A 38 -1.99 -7.15 -18.13
C ASP A 38 -3.48 -7.25 -18.49
N PRO A 39 -3.81 -7.37 -19.79
CA PRO A 39 -5.19 -7.36 -20.26
C PRO A 39 -5.91 -8.70 -20.05
N THR A 40 -5.23 -9.73 -19.53
CA THR A 40 -5.82 -11.04 -19.30
C THR A 40 -7.03 -10.93 -18.37
N PRO A 41 -8.19 -11.50 -18.72
CA PRO A 41 -9.35 -11.50 -17.82
C PRO A 41 -9.01 -12.15 -16.48
N ASP A 42 -9.54 -11.59 -15.39
CA ASP A 42 -9.29 -12.05 -14.01
C ASP A 42 -7.79 -12.03 -13.62
N SER A 43 -6.97 -11.25 -14.30
CA SER A 43 -5.58 -11.02 -13.90
C SER A 43 -5.51 -10.26 -12.58
N ASP A 44 -4.56 -10.65 -11.73
CA ASP A 44 -4.17 -9.93 -10.51
C ASP A 44 -3.36 -8.67 -10.86
N ALA A 45 -3.83 -7.88 -11.84
CA ALA A 45 -3.05 -6.85 -12.50
C ALA A 45 -3.02 -5.50 -11.80
N ASP A 46 -4.00 -5.21 -10.94
CA ASP A 46 -4.04 -3.96 -10.18
C ASP A 46 -4.60 -4.21 -8.79
N GLY A 47 -3.67 -4.45 -7.87
CA GLY A 47 -3.96 -4.85 -6.51
C GLY A 47 -3.48 -3.83 -5.49
N PHE A 48 -4.00 -3.95 -4.28
CA PHE A 48 -3.45 -3.23 -3.14
C PHE A 48 -3.44 -4.07 -1.88
N ILE A 49 -2.58 -3.70 -0.94
CA ILE A 49 -2.41 -4.35 0.36
C ILE A 49 -1.95 -3.32 1.39
N ILE A 50 -2.30 -3.56 2.66
CA ILE A 50 -1.72 -2.87 3.81
C ILE A 50 -0.90 -3.86 4.60
N GLN A 51 0.34 -3.51 4.91
CA GLN A 51 1.29 -4.38 5.62
C GLN A 51 1.77 -3.71 6.90
N TRP A 52 1.98 -4.49 7.96
CA TRP A 52 2.50 -4.03 9.24
C TRP A 52 3.45 -5.06 9.85
N GLY A 53 4.03 -4.72 10.99
CA GLY A 53 4.87 -5.65 11.77
C GLY A 53 6.25 -5.93 11.17
N ARG A 54 6.54 -5.45 9.96
CA ARG A 54 7.90 -5.41 9.42
C ARG A 54 8.71 -4.36 10.18
N ARG A 55 9.99 -4.64 10.37
CA ARG A 55 10.95 -3.66 10.88
C ARG A 55 11.86 -3.18 9.75
N SER A 56 12.10 -1.88 9.72
CA SER A 56 13.05 -1.26 8.82
C SER A 56 14.46 -1.78 9.11
N TRP A 57 15.22 -2.12 8.07
CA TRP A 57 16.60 -2.59 8.23
C TRP A 57 17.56 -1.50 8.71
N SER A 58 17.29 -0.22 8.39
CA SER A 58 18.22 0.87 8.69
C SER A 58 18.16 1.34 10.14
N ASP A 59 16.97 1.32 10.74
CA ASP A 59 16.72 1.90 12.05
C ASP A 59 15.87 1.02 12.98
N ASN A 60 15.56 -0.22 12.56
CA ASN A 60 14.82 -1.23 13.34
C ASN A 60 13.42 -0.79 13.81
N ARG A 61 12.89 0.28 13.20
CA ARG A 61 11.56 0.82 13.50
C ARG A 61 10.45 -0.02 12.91
N LEU A 62 9.30 -0.06 13.59
CA LEU A 62 8.09 -0.72 13.07
C LEU A 62 7.57 0.05 11.86
N VAL A 63 7.14 -0.68 10.83
CA VAL A 63 6.65 -0.10 9.57
C VAL A 63 5.19 -0.46 9.34
N LEU A 64 4.40 0.54 8.96
CA LEU A 64 3.10 0.41 8.29
C LEU A 64 3.29 0.83 6.83
N ALA A 65 2.90 -0.02 5.89
CA ALA A 65 3.05 0.24 4.46
C ALA A 65 1.72 0.18 3.72
N PHE A 66 1.49 1.15 2.84
CA PHE A 66 0.41 1.14 1.86
C PHE A 66 0.97 0.84 0.48
N THR A 67 0.54 -0.28 -0.10
CA THR A 67 1.14 -0.83 -1.32
C THR A 67 0.10 -0.95 -2.42
N ARG A 68 0.40 -0.43 -3.61
CA ARG A 68 -0.32 -0.74 -4.85
C ARG A 68 0.60 -1.56 -5.75
N GLN A 69 0.13 -2.71 -6.19
CA GLN A 69 0.82 -3.58 -7.13
C GLN A 69 0.18 -3.47 -8.52
N LEU A 70 1.02 -3.39 -9.55
CA LEU A 70 0.64 -3.32 -10.94
C LEU A 70 1.34 -4.44 -11.72
N ALA A 71 0.60 -5.29 -12.41
CA ALA A 71 1.17 -6.21 -13.39
C ALA A 71 1.17 -5.50 -14.75
N ILE A 72 2.34 -5.05 -15.19
CA ILE A 72 2.53 -4.34 -16.45
C ILE A 72 2.72 -5.36 -17.57
N ALA A 73 1.93 -5.23 -18.64
CA ALA A 73 2.11 -6.04 -19.83
C ALA A 73 3.46 -5.71 -20.48
N ASP A 74 4.24 -6.73 -20.85
CA ASP A 74 5.54 -6.53 -21.50
C ASP A 74 5.38 -5.75 -22.81
N VAL A 75 6.05 -4.60 -22.92
CA VAL A 75 6.14 -3.78 -24.13
C VAL A 75 7.30 -4.28 -25.01
N GLY A 76 7.29 -5.58 -25.30
CA GLY A 76 8.34 -6.27 -26.05
C GLY A 76 7.83 -6.83 -27.38
N ALA A 77 8.55 -6.63 -28.48
CA ALA A 77 8.20 -7.15 -29.82
C ALA A 77 8.28 -8.69 -29.94
N HIS A 78 8.54 -9.40 -28.85
CA HIS A 78 8.64 -10.86 -28.81
C HIS A 78 7.42 -11.44 -28.12
N VAL A 79 6.54 -12.05 -28.94
CA VAL A 79 5.36 -12.77 -28.47
C VAL A 79 5.80 -14.12 -27.90
N ASP A 80 6.31 -14.12 -26.67
CA ASP A 80 6.44 -15.35 -25.89
C ASP A 80 5.11 -15.60 -25.16
N PRO A 81 4.35 -16.65 -25.53
CA PRO A 81 3.05 -16.94 -24.92
C PRO A 81 3.14 -17.41 -23.45
N TYR A 82 4.32 -17.67 -22.91
CA TYR A 82 4.52 -18.09 -21.52
C TYR A 82 5.10 -16.99 -20.62
N ARG A 83 5.41 -15.82 -21.17
CA ARG A 83 6.03 -14.74 -20.43
C ARG A 83 5.02 -14.12 -19.46
N GLN A 84 5.42 -14.05 -18.19
CA GLN A 84 4.65 -13.42 -17.12
C GLN A 84 4.77 -11.88 -17.21
N PRO A 85 3.75 -11.13 -16.77
CA PRO A 85 3.84 -9.67 -16.68
C PRO A 85 4.91 -9.26 -15.66
N GLU A 86 5.45 -8.04 -15.83
CA GLU A 86 6.34 -7.47 -14.82
C GLU A 86 5.50 -6.94 -13.65
N LEU A 87 5.81 -7.37 -12.43
CA LEU A 87 5.15 -6.86 -11.24
C LEU A 87 5.89 -5.63 -10.74
N TRP A 88 5.17 -4.52 -10.65
CA TRP A 88 5.67 -3.26 -10.11
C TRP A 88 4.90 -2.91 -8.86
N GLN A 89 5.60 -2.45 -7.82
CA GLN A 89 4.99 -2.05 -6.56
C GLN A 89 5.32 -0.60 -6.25
N LEU A 90 4.29 0.15 -5.90
CA LEU A 90 4.38 1.46 -5.27
C LEU A 90 4.11 1.29 -3.79
N ASP A 91 5.06 1.68 -2.95
CA ASP A 91 4.99 1.54 -1.50
C ASP A 91 5.15 2.88 -0.81
N LEU A 92 4.15 3.29 -0.03
CA LEU A 92 4.29 4.32 0.98
C LEU A 92 4.56 3.64 2.33
N ALA A 93 5.83 3.59 2.72
CA ALA A 93 6.25 3.06 4.01
C ALA A 93 6.33 4.17 5.04
N MET A 94 5.76 3.93 6.22
CA MET A 94 5.76 4.82 7.38
C MET A 94 6.39 4.09 8.55
N ALA A 95 7.48 4.62 9.09
CA ALA A 95 8.19 4.04 10.22
C ALA A 95 7.87 4.80 11.51
N PHE A 96 7.65 4.07 12.59
CA PHE A 96 7.27 4.61 13.89
C PHE A 96 8.38 4.38 14.91
N ASP A 97 8.56 5.33 15.82
CA ASP A 97 9.38 5.11 17.01
C ASP A 97 8.74 4.04 17.91
N ASP A 98 9.53 3.48 18.82
CA ASP A 98 9.01 2.51 19.78
C ASP A 98 8.08 3.21 20.79
N GLU A 99 6.77 3.17 20.51
CA GLU A 99 5.71 3.68 21.38
C GLU A 99 4.99 2.52 22.09
N ASP A 100 4.57 2.74 23.35
CA ASP A 100 3.92 1.71 24.18
C ASP A 100 2.63 1.15 23.52
N ASP A 101 1.87 2.01 22.84
CA ASP A 101 0.63 1.62 22.17
C ASP A 101 0.86 0.80 20.88
N LEU A 102 2.08 0.81 20.35
CA LEU A 102 2.49 0.03 19.17
C LEU A 102 3.09 -1.33 19.54
N VAL A 103 3.26 -1.60 20.84
CA VAL A 103 3.80 -2.87 21.33
C VAL A 103 2.96 -4.04 20.80
N GLY A 104 3.64 -4.98 20.15
CA GLY A 104 3.01 -6.19 19.62
C GLY A 104 2.44 -6.03 18.21
N LEU A 105 2.61 -4.88 17.55
CA LEU A 105 2.31 -4.75 16.11
C LEU A 105 3.08 -5.79 15.26
N ASP A 106 4.31 -6.13 15.65
CA ASP A 106 5.14 -7.18 15.06
C ASP A 106 4.82 -8.61 15.54
N ARG A 107 3.88 -8.76 16.49
CA ARG A 107 3.50 -10.04 17.11
C ARG A 107 2.05 -10.42 16.85
N LEU A 108 1.34 -9.70 15.98
CA LEU A 108 0.01 -10.08 15.53
C LEU A 108 0.08 -11.36 14.71
N ASP A 109 -0.98 -12.18 14.76
CA ASP A 109 -1.07 -13.45 14.00
C ASP A 109 -1.08 -13.23 12.48
N VAL A 110 -1.38 -12.02 12.04
CA VAL A 110 -1.42 -11.58 10.64
C VAL A 110 -0.63 -10.27 10.52
N GLN A 111 0.14 -10.13 9.44
CA GLN A 111 0.99 -8.96 9.17
C GLN A 111 0.57 -8.15 7.93
N ASP A 112 -0.54 -8.52 7.30
CA ASP A 112 -1.11 -7.78 6.17
C ASP A 112 -2.59 -8.09 5.95
N THR A 113 -3.28 -7.30 5.11
CA THR A 113 -4.71 -7.52 4.79
C THR A 113 -4.95 -8.57 3.69
N GLY A 114 -3.88 -9.14 3.13
CA GLY A 114 -3.87 -9.81 1.84
C GLY A 114 -4.15 -8.85 0.68
N PHE A 115 -3.67 -9.21 -0.52
CA PHE A 115 -3.93 -8.43 -1.73
C PHE A 115 -5.43 -8.45 -2.10
N LYS A 116 -5.92 -7.30 -2.57
CA LYS A 116 -7.27 -7.14 -3.15
C LYS A 116 -7.14 -6.59 -4.57
N PHE A 117 -7.75 -7.26 -5.54
CA PHE A 117 -7.70 -6.93 -6.97
C PHE A 117 -9.06 -6.43 -7.51
N ALA A 118 -9.90 -5.85 -6.64
CA ALA A 118 -11.19 -5.33 -7.06
C ALA A 118 -11.02 -4.21 -8.11
N PRO A 119 -11.81 -4.22 -9.20
CA PRO A 119 -11.71 -3.20 -10.24
C PRO A 119 -12.11 -1.81 -9.71
N THR A 120 -11.57 -0.74 -10.33
CA THR A 120 -11.86 0.65 -9.99
C THR A 120 -13.37 0.95 -9.94
N GLY A 121 -13.73 1.99 -9.19
CA GLY A 121 -15.12 2.34 -8.92
C GLY A 121 -15.69 1.64 -7.68
N PRO A 122 -16.99 1.27 -7.69
CA PRO A 122 -17.69 0.82 -6.48
C PRO A 122 -17.11 -0.43 -5.82
N LEU A 123 -16.60 -1.38 -6.61
CA LEU A 123 -16.03 -2.62 -6.06
C LEU A 123 -14.73 -2.35 -5.30
N ARG A 124 -13.83 -1.53 -5.87
CA ARG A 124 -12.63 -1.07 -5.15
C ARG A 124 -12.95 -0.21 -3.94
N ALA A 125 -13.97 0.66 -4.01
CA ALA A 125 -14.40 1.45 -2.86
C ALA A 125 -14.91 0.55 -1.70
N ALA A 126 -15.63 -0.53 -2.02
CA ALA A 126 -16.07 -1.50 -1.04
C ALA A 126 -14.89 -2.29 -0.45
N ALA A 127 -13.93 -2.71 -1.28
CA ALA A 127 -12.71 -3.39 -0.83
C ALA A 127 -11.88 -2.50 0.10
N LEU A 128 -11.67 -1.22 -0.26
CA LEU A 128 -11.00 -0.23 0.59
C LEU A 128 -11.71 -0.06 1.94
N SER A 129 -13.03 0.06 1.93
CA SER A 129 -13.82 0.20 3.17
C SER A 129 -13.68 -1.04 4.07
N ALA A 130 -13.68 -2.24 3.48
CA ALA A 130 -13.48 -3.49 4.20
C ALA A 130 -12.06 -3.61 4.77
N THR A 131 -11.05 -3.27 3.98
CA THR A 131 -9.63 -3.24 4.39
C THR A 131 -9.41 -2.29 5.55
N TRP A 132 -9.96 -1.07 5.49
CA TRP A 132 -9.89 -0.12 6.60
C TRP A 132 -10.59 -0.69 7.84
N ALA A 133 -11.81 -1.22 7.72
CA ALA A 133 -12.52 -1.81 8.84
C ALA A 133 -11.75 -2.99 9.48
N GLU A 134 -10.98 -3.74 8.70
CA GLU A 134 -10.10 -4.81 9.18
C GLU A 134 -8.92 -4.25 9.99
N THR A 135 -8.22 -3.22 9.48
CA THR A 135 -7.10 -2.59 10.23
C THR A 135 -7.58 -2.01 11.56
N GLN A 136 -8.81 -1.52 11.61
CA GLN A 136 -9.40 -1.01 12.85
C GLN A 136 -9.77 -2.10 13.89
N ARG A 137 -9.66 -3.40 13.59
CA ARG A 137 -9.95 -4.47 14.57
C ARG A 137 -8.81 -4.74 15.55
N HIS A 138 -7.60 -4.35 15.19
CA HIS A 138 -6.40 -4.64 15.98
C HIS A 138 -5.92 -3.38 16.71
N GLY A 139 -5.77 -3.47 18.03
CA GLY A 139 -5.35 -2.34 18.88
C GLY A 139 -4.05 -1.67 18.41
N PRO A 140 -2.96 -2.42 18.20
CA PRO A 140 -1.69 -1.84 17.75
C PRO A 140 -1.76 -1.20 16.36
N ILE A 141 -2.57 -1.74 15.44
CA ILE A 141 -2.74 -1.15 14.10
C ILE A 141 -3.53 0.16 14.20
N ARG A 142 -4.58 0.20 15.02
CA ARG A 142 -5.32 1.44 15.31
C ARG A 142 -4.42 2.51 15.92
N ALA A 143 -3.55 2.13 16.84
CA ALA A 143 -2.57 3.04 17.43
C ALA A 143 -1.64 3.62 16.35
N ALA A 144 -1.13 2.78 15.43
CA ALA A 144 -0.33 3.24 14.30
C ALA A 144 -1.10 4.22 13.39
N TRP A 145 -2.42 4.06 13.27
CA TRP A 145 -3.28 4.93 12.45
C TRP A 145 -3.47 6.34 13.02
N ILE A 146 -3.29 6.53 14.33
CA ILE A 146 -3.41 7.83 15.00
C ILE A 146 -2.06 8.41 15.44
N ALA A 147 -1.00 7.59 15.40
CA ALA A 147 0.36 8.01 15.68
C ALA A 147 0.92 8.86 14.52
N THR A 148 1.96 9.65 14.85
CA THR A 148 2.74 10.39 13.85
C THR A 148 3.96 9.54 13.47
N PRO A 149 4.10 9.11 12.19
CA PRO A 149 5.32 8.43 11.75
C PRO A 149 6.58 9.27 12.03
N ALA A 150 7.64 8.63 12.48
CA ALA A 150 8.95 9.24 12.66
C ALA A 150 9.63 9.53 11.32
N SER A 151 9.35 8.69 10.31
CA SER A 151 9.76 8.90 8.93
C SER A 151 8.79 8.22 7.96
N SER A 152 8.81 8.66 6.71
CA SER A 152 8.11 7.97 5.64
C SER A 152 8.91 8.01 4.35
N GLY A 153 8.59 7.12 3.41
CA GLY A 153 9.19 7.09 2.09
C GLY A 153 8.23 6.52 1.06
N LEU A 154 8.32 7.05 -0.16
CA LEU A 154 7.60 6.51 -1.32
C LEU A 154 8.61 5.89 -2.28
N SER A 155 8.45 4.60 -2.58
CA SER A 155 9.21 3.90 -3.61
C SER A 155 8.29 3.44 -4.74
N PHE A 156 8.89 3.20 -5.90
CA PHE A 156 8.26 2.52 -7.02
C PHE A 156 9.30 1.65 -7.70
N GLU A 157 9.13 0.33 -7.62
CA GLU A 157 10.14 -0.63 -8.07
C GLU A 157 9.50 -1.86 -8.71
N CYS A 158 10.27 -2.50 -9.60
CA CYS A 158 9.93 -3.80 -10.17
C CYS A 158 10.31 -4.88 -9.16
N VAL A 159 9.35 -5.74 -8.81
CA VAL A 159 9.51 -6.85 -7.89
C VAL A 159 9.50 -8.15 -8.69
N CYS A 160 10.71 -8.62 -9.03
CA CYS A 160 10.94 -9.82 -9.83
C CYS A 160 10.66 -11.12 -9.06
#